data_AF-A0A0V1D6K6-F1
#
_entry.id   AF-A0A0V1D6K6-F1
#
_cell.length_a   1.000
_cell.length_b   1.000
_cell.length_c   1.000
_cell.angle_alpha   90.00
_cell.angle_beta   90.00
_cell.angle_gamma   90.00
#
_symmetry.space_group_name_H-M   'P 1'
#
loop_
_entity.id
_entity.type
_entity.pdbx_description
1 polymer ?
#
loop_
_entity_poly.entity_id
_entity_poly.type
_entity_poly.pdbx_seq_one_letter_code
_entity_poly.pdbx_strand_id
1 'polypeptide(L)'
;LILFAENLKEMIELVKCVVQNSKKHRKNPHMLPSLTDDEIFKLSKSLKQLSSTMKQDGAKNSIDKAHEMFAELSEQNLNYLKQVSIKAIVKMESYSEDRMPLIKDVKRKVDMLFCSYNRENDKYKALKLKFEQATEGSKPVKGDIKIKEAERRLKQVKEAYHKELKKSYEMLDNFSNYENEVMEALRMLIKYRLEFHENALKIFKQQ
;
A
#
# COMPACT_ATOMS: atom_id res chain seq x y z
N LEU A 1 -10.71 2.33 6.35
CA LEU A 1 -9.36 2.95 6.40
C LEU A 1 -8.29 2.02 6.94
N ILE A 2 -8.27 1.65 8.24
CA ILE A 2 -7.28 0.66 8.74
C ILE A 2 -7.40 -0.67 8.00
N LEU A 3 -8.62 -1.22 7.89
CA LEU A 3 -8.87 -2.45 7.15
C LEU A 3 -8.45 -2.34 5.67
N PHE A 4 -8.77 -1.21 5.01
CA PHE A 4 -8.32 -0.96 3.64
C PHE A 4 -6.79 -1.01 3.55
N ALA A 5 -6.11 -0.38 4.51
CA ALA A 5 -4.67 -0.26 4.51
C ALA A 5 -4.00 -1.63 4.76
N GLU A 6 -4.57 -2.44 5.67
CA GLU A 6 -4.16 -3.83 5.89
C GLU A 6 -4.36 -4.69 4.63
N ASN A 7 -5.53 -4.59 3.99
CA ASN A 7 -5.85 -5.27 2.74
C ASN A 7 -4.91 -4.85 1.60
N LEU A 8 -4.57 -3.57 1.51
CA LEU A 8 -3.64 -3.07 0.50
C LEU A 8 -2.23 -3.61 0.71
N LYS A 9 -1.76 -3.67 1.96
CA LYS A 9 -0.46 -4.27 2.27
C LYS A 9 -0.41 -5.75 1.85
N GLU A 10 -1.46 -6.50 2.14
CA GLU A 10 -1.57 -7.90 1.70
C GLU A 10 -1.59 -8.00 0.17
N MET A 11 -2.39 -7.16 -0.49
CA MET A 11 -2.48 -7.11 -1.95
C MET A 11 -1.14 -6.78 -2.61
N ILE A 12 -0.34 -5.86 -2.05
CA ILE A 12 1.01 -5.55 -2.55
C ILE A 12 1.90 -6.79 -2.49
N GLU A 13 1.87 -7.52 -1.39
CA GLU A 13 2.66 -8.76 -1.25
C GLU A 13 2.20 -9.85 -2.23
N LEU A 14 0.90 -9.97 -2.47
CA LEU A 14 0.35 -10.89 -3.49
C LEU A 14 0.78 -10.48 -4.89
N VAL A 15 0.72 -9.19 -5.24
CA VAL A 15 1.17 -8.70 -6.54
C VAL A 15 2.66 -8.98 -6.75
N LYS A 16 3.51 -8.74 -5.75
CA LYS A 16 4.94 -9.09 -5.83
C LYS A 16 5.13 -10.58 -6.11
N CYS A 17 4.31 -11.45 -5.52
CA CYS A 17 4.35 -12.90 -5.78
C CYS A 17 3.94 -13.26 -7.21
N VAL A 18 2.92 -12.60 -7.77
CA VAL A 18 2.47 -12.83 -9.15
C VAL A 18 3.49 -12.33 -10.18
N VAL A 19 4.17 -11.23 -9.88
CA VAL A 19 5.13 -10.60 -10.79
C VAL A 19 6.48 -11.29 -10.74
N GLN A 20 6.93 -11.71 -9.55
CA GLN A 20 8.28 -12.16 -9.32
C GLN A 20 8.31 -13.42 -8.46
N ASN A 21 8.72 -14.53 -9.05
CA ASN A 21 8.84 -15.80 -8.33
C ASN A 21 10.03 -15.78 -7.34
N SER A 22 11.12 -15.09 -7.71
CA SER A 22 12.32 -15.03 -6.88
C SER A 22 12.07 -14.28 -5.57
N LYS A 23 12.27 -14.97 -4.44
CA LYS A 23 12.14 -14.38 -3.10
C LYS A 23 13.10 -13.19 -2.89
N LYS A 24 14.29 -13.22 -3.51
CA LYS A 24 15.30 -12.15 -3.45
C LYS A 24 14.75 -10.85 -4.05
N HIS A 25 14.16 -10.96 -5.23
CA HIS A 25 13.67 -9.81 -6.00
C HIS A 25 12.29 -9.33 -5.53
N ARG A 26 11.48 -10.21 -4.91
CA ARG A 26 10.24 -9.80 -4.20
C ARG A 26 10.49 -8.84 -3.05
N LYS A 27 11.56 -9.09 -2.28
CA LYS A 27 11.92 -8.23 -1.13
C LYS A 27 12.47 -6.88 -1.55
N ASN A 28 13.01 -6.77 -2.77
CA ASN A 28 13.65 -5.57 -3.29
C ASN A 28 13.15 -5.31 -4.70
N PRO A 29 11.90 -4.85 -4.88
CA PRO A 29 11.31 -4.68 -6.21
C PRO A 29 12.04 -3.66 -7.07
N HIS A 30 12.77 -2.71 -6.47
CA HIS A 30 13.66 -1.79 -7.17
C HIS A 30 14.87 -2.49 -7.82
N MET A 31 15.25 -3.68 -7.34
CA MET A 31 16.30 -4.47 -7.94
C MET A 31 15.70 -5.39 -8.99
N LEU A 32 15.94 -5.05 -10.25
CA LEU A 32 15.55 -5.88 -11.37
C LEU A 32 16.36 -7.17 -11.37
N PRO A 33 15.76 -8.32 -11.73
CA PRO A 33 16.52 -9.53 -11.95
C PRO A 33 17.56 -9.32 -13.05
N SER A 34 18.75 -9.83 -12.80
CA SER A 34 19.76 -9.96 -13.84
C SER A 34 19.33 -11.03 -14.85
N LEU A 35 19.86 -11.00 -16.08
CA LEU A 35 19.64 -12.07 -17.06
C LEU A 35 20.03 -13.44 -16.49
N THR A 36 21.05 -13.51 -15.64
CA THR A 36 21.47 -14.75 -14.97
C THR A 36 20.50 -15.26 -13.91
N ASP A 37 19.59 -14.42 -13.42
CA ASP A 37 18.51 -14.81 -12.51
C ASP A 37 17.22 -15.20 -13.27
N ASP A 38 17.14 -14.95 -14.58
CA ASP A 38 15.98 -15.27 -15.40
C ASP A 38 16.04 -16.73 -15.90
N GLU A 39 15.07 -17.54 -15.47
CA GLU A 39 14.96 -18.94 -15.89
C GLU A 39 14.74 -19.07 -17.41
N ILE A 40 14.07 -18.11 -18.05
CA ILE A 40 13.88 -18.08 -19.50
C ILE A 40 15.23 -17.92 -20.20
N PHE A 41 16.08 -17.02 -19.71
CA PHE A 41 17.43 -16.83 -20.23
C PHE A 41 18.31 -18.06 -20.02
N LYS A 42 18.23 -18.70 -18.84
CA LYS A 42 18.98 -19.94 -18.56
C LYS A 42 18.59 -21.06 -19.52
N LEU A 43 17.30 -21.22 -19.81
CA LEU A 43 16.82 -22.18 -20.81
C LEU A 43 17.38 -21.86 -22.20
N SER A 44 17.28 -20.60 -22.64
CA SER A 44 17.85 -20.14 -23.90
C SER A 44 19.35 -20.46 -23.99
N LYS A 45 20.12 -20.21 -22.94
CA LYS A 45 21.55 -20.53 -22.89
C LYS A 45 21.83 -22.03 -23.01
N SER A 46 21.04 -22.87 -22.31
CA SER A 46 21.16 -24.33 -22.40
C SER A 46 20.83 -24.86 -23.79
N LEU A 47 19.83 -24.29 -24.47
CA LEU A 47 19.50 -24.65 -25.86
C LEU A 47 20.64 -24.31 -26.82
N LYS A 48 21.27 -23.15 -26.66
CA LYS A 48 22.46 -22.77 -27.44
C LYS A 48 23.62 -23.74 -27.25
N GLN A 49 23.87 -24.15 -26.00
CA GLN A 49 24.91 -25.13 -25.68
C GLN A 49 24.59 -26.49 -26.31
N LEU A 50 23.34 -26.94 -26.21
CA LEU A 50 22.90 -28.20 -26.81
C LEU A 50 23.12 -28.17 -28.33
N SER A 51 22.63 -27.15 -29.02
CA SER A 51 22.82 -26.98 -30.47
C SER A 51 24.30 -27.06 -30.90
N SER A 52 25.20 -26.44 -30.13
CA SER A 52 26.64 -26.46 -30.42
C SER A 52 27.27 -27.87 -30.41
N THR A 53 26.64 -28.83 -29.71
CA THR A 53 27.09 -30.22 -29.64
C THR A 53 26.41 -31.16 -30.64
N MET A 54 25.38 -30.67 -31.35
CA MET A 54 24.63 -31.47 -32.30
C MET A 54 25.31 -31.54 -33.66
N LYS A 55 25.25 -32.72 -34.28
CA LYS A 55 25.83 -33.00 -35.60
C LYS A 55 24.79 -33.10 -36.73
N GLN A 56 23.50 -33.26 -36.39
CA GLN A 56 22.42 -33.36 -37.37
C GLN A 56 21.80 -31.98 -37.61
N ASP A 57 21.91 -31.47 -38.84
CA ASP A 57 21.48 -30.11 -39.20
C ASP A 57 19.98 -29.85 -38.96
N GLY A 58 19.10 -30.82 -39.24
CA GLY A 58 17.65 -30.61 -39.07
C GLY A 58 17.22 -30.41 -37.61
N ALA A 59 17.77 -31.22 -36.71
CA ALA A 59 17.49 -31.13 -35.28
C ALA A 59 18.20 -29.91 -34.67
N LYS A 60 19.43 -29.62 -35.10
CA LYS A 60 20.18 -28.42 -34.72
C LYS A 60 19.44 -27.14 -35.06
N ASN A 61 18.95 -27.01 -36.30
CA ASN A 61 18.20 -25.83 -36.76
C ASN A 61 16.92 -25.61 -35.93
N SER A 62 16.25 -26.69 -35.50
CA SER A 62 15.07 -26.59 -34.65
C SER A 62 15.41 -26.07 -33.25
N ILE A 63 16.55 -26.50 -32.69
CA ILE A 63 17.03 -26.04 -31.39
C ILE A 63 17.55 -24.60 -31.45
N ASP A 64 18.23 -24.21 -32.54
CA ASP A 64 18.66 -22.83 -32.75
C ASP A 64 17.46 -21.87 -32.81
N LYS A 65 16.40 -22.24 -33.53
CA LYS A 65 15.14 -21.48 -33.51
C LYS A 65 14.54 -21.37 -32.12
N ALA A 66 14.47 -22.49 -31.38
CA ALA A 66 13.98 -22.45 -30.01
C ALA A 66 14.83 -21.53 -29.12
N HIS A 67 16.17 -21.57 -29.26
CA HIS A 67 17.08 -20.68 -28.55
C HIS A 67 16.76 -19.20 -28.82
N GLU A 68 16.61 -18.82 -30.08
CA GLU A 68 16.27 -17.45 -30.50
C GLU A 68 14.94 -17.00 -29.90
N MET A 69 13.90 -17.82 -29.99
CA MET A 69 12.58 -17.53 -29.42
C MET A 69 12.63 -17.32 -27.90
N PHE A 70 13.36 -18.18 -27.17
CA PHE A 70 13.52 -18.02 -25.73
C PHE A 70 14.43 -16.83 -25.35
N ALA A 71 15.40 -16.47 -26.20
CA ALA A 71 16.22 -15.28 -25.98
C ALA A 71 15.38 -14.00 -26.09
N GLU A 72 14.56 -13.89 -27.14
CA GLU A 72 13.65 -12.77 -27.34
C GLU A 72 12.57 -12.71 -26.24
N LEU A 73 12.03 -13.87 -25.84
CA LEU A 73 11.06 -13.94 -24.75
C LEU A 73 11.65 -13.45 -23.41
N SER A 74 12.93 -13.76 -23.15
CA SER A 74 13.61 -13.28 -21.95
C SER A 74 13.76 -11.75 -21.95
N GLU A 75 14.05 -11.14 -23.11
CA GLU A 75 14.08 -9.69 -23.23
C GLU A 75 12.70 -9.06 -22.96
N GLN A 76 11.64 -9.65 -23.52
CA GLN A 76 10.26 -9.21 -23.24
C GLN A 76 9.90 -9.36 -21.76
N ASN A 77 10.32 -10.45 -21.11
CA ASN A 77 10.11 -10.66 -19.69
C ASN A 77 10.84 -9.60 -18.84
N LEU A 78 12.09 -9.29 -19.18
CA LEU A 78 12.85 -8.24 -18.49
C LEU A 78 12.19 -6.86 -18.67
N ASN A 79 11.68 -6.54 -19.85
CA ASN A 79 10.94 -5.29 -20.09
C ASN A 79 9.64 -5.23 -19.27
N TYR A 80 8.87 -6.32 -19.26
CA TYR A 80 7.68 -6.45 -18.40
C TYR A 80 8.01 -6.19 -16.93
N LEU A 81 9.05 -6.85 -16.40
CA LEU A 81 9.47 -6.70 -15.01
C LEU A 81 9.94 -5.27 -14.69
N LYS A 82 10.64 -4.61 -15.62
CA LYS A 82 11.01 -3.19 -15.53
C LYS A 82 9.81 -2.29 -15.39
N GLN A 83 8.84 -2.43 -16.28
CA GLN A 83 7.65 -1.59 -16.31
C GLN A 83 6.81 -1.80 -15.05
N VAL A 84 6.54 -3.05 -14.67
CA VAL A 84 5.68 -3.38 -13.52
C VAL A 84 6.33 -3.00 -12.19
N SER A 85 7.63 -3.24 -12.03
CA SER A 85 8.35 -2.83 -10.82
C SER A 85 8.15 -1.34 -10.55
N ILE A 86 8.49 -0.49 -11.52
CA ILE A 86 8.48 0.97 -11.34
C ILE A 86 7.06 1.54 -11.34
N LYS A 87 6.23 1.13 -12.29
CA LYS A 87 4.93 1.80 -12.54
C LYS A 87 3.79 1.23 -11.72
N ALA A 88 3.96 0.05 -11.10
CA ALA A 88 2.94 -0.56 -10.26
C ALA A 88 3.46 -0.82 -8.84
N ILE A 89 4.46 -1.70 -8.67
CA ILE A 89 4.85 -2.20 -7.34
C ILE A 89 5.40 -1.07 -6.46
N VAL A 90 6.39 -0.33 -6.94
CA VAL A 90 7.04 0.75 -6.17
C VAL A 90 6.04 1.85 -5.81
N LYS A 91 5.11 2.18 -6.71
CA LYS A 91 4.05 3.15 -6.41
C LYS A 91 3.16 2.67 -5.26
N MET A 92 2.72 1.41 -5.29
CA MET A 92 1.89 0.87 -4.21
C MET A 92 2.66 0.75 -2.89
N GLU A 93 3.96 0.41 -2.91
CA GLU A 93 4.80 0.38 -1.71
C GLU A 93 4.98 1.75 -1.08
N SER A 94 5.23 2.79 -1.89
CA SER A 94 5.36 4.16 -1.38
C SER A 94 4.11 4.59 -0.59
N TYR A 95 2.93 4.13 -1.00
CA TYR A 95 1.72 4.35 -0.23
C TYR A 95 1.72 3.61 1.12
N SER A 96 2.10 2.33 1.11
CA SER A 96 2.16 1.51 2.32
C SER A 96 3.17 2.07 3.34
N GLU A 97 4.31 2.59 2.86
CA GLU A 97 5.39 3.09 3.71
C GLU A 97 5.16 4.52 4.19
N ASP A 98 4.69 5.42 3.32
CA ASP A 98 4.58 6.84 3.65
C ASP A 98 3.22 7.22 4.24
N ARG A 99 2.13 6.56 3.80
CA ARG A 99 0.77 7.04 4.08
C ARG A 99 0.05 6.23 5.15
N MET A 100 0.26 4.92 5.22
CA MET A 100 -0.37 4.10 6.26
C MET A 100 0.03 4.49 7.70
N PRO A 101 1.30 4.82 8.00
CA PRO A 101 1.67 5.29 9.34
C PRO A 101 0.90 6.54 9.75
N LEU A 102 0.71 7.47 8.81
CA LEU A 102 -0.01 8.71 9.06
C LEU A 102 -1.46 8.48 9.47
N ILE A 103 -2.17 7.55 8.81
CA ILE A 103 -3.55 7.20 9.15
C ILE A 103 -3.63 6.59 10.56
N LYS A 104 -2.67 5.75 10.93
CA LYS A 104 -2.59 5.15 12.27
C LYS A 104 -2.33 6.20 13.34
N ASP A 105 -1.41 7.13 13.08
CA ASP A 105 -1.08 8.22 14.01
C ASP A 105 -2.25 9.18 14.21
N VAL A 106 -2.94 9.54 13.12
CA VAL A 106 -4.14 10.37 13.16
C VAL A 106 -5.23 9.72 13.99
N LYS A 107 -5.54 8.43 13.75
CA LYS A 107 -6.52 7.70 14.55
C LYS A 107 -6.15 7.71 16.03
N ARG A 108 -4.89 7.37 16.35
CA ARG A 108 -4.40 7.34 17.73
C ARG A 108 -4.58 8.69 18.41
N LYS A 109 -4.29 9.79 17.70
CA LYS A 109 -4.40 11.15 18.24
C LYS A 109 -5.85 11.57 18.47
N VAL A 110 -6.75 11.23 17.55
CA VAL A 110 -8.19 11.45 17.71
C VAL A 110 -8.73 10.65 18.90
N ASP A 111 -8.37 9.37 19.02
CA ASP A 111 -8.81 8.50 20.12
C ASP A 111 -8.33 9.03 21.48
N MET A 112 -7.08 9.49 21.57
CA MET A 112 -6.55 10.12 22.79
C MET A 112 -7.33 11.38 23.18
N LEU A 113 -7.59 12.29 22.23
CA LEU A 113 -8.33 13.53 22.49
C LEU A 113 -9.80 13.27 22.81
N PHE A 114 -10.41 12.27 22.18
CA PHE A 114 -11.77 11.85 22.49
C PHE A 114 -11.88 11.32 23.92
N CYS A 115 -10.93 10.50 24.36
CA CYS A 115 -10.83 10.02 25.74
C CYS A 115 -10.67 11.19 26.73
N SER A 116 -9.82 12.19 26.42
CA SER A 116 -9.68 13.40 27.23
C SER A 116 -10.98 14.20 27.31
N TYR A 117 -11.66 14.39 26.17
CA TYR A 117 -12.96 15.06 26.12
C TYR A 117 -14.01 14.35 26.97
N ASN A 118 -14.15 13.02 26.84
CA ASN A 118 -15.12 12.25 27.61
C ASN A 118 -14.83 12.32 29.10
N ARG A 119 -13.56 12.16 29.51
CA ARG A 119 -13.16 12.26 30.92
C ARG A 119 -13.51 13.61 31.54
N GLU A 120 -13.26 14.72 30.85
CA GLU A 120 -13.62 16.05 31.36
C GLU A 120 -15.13 16.30 31.30
N ASN A 121 -15.83 15.78 30.30
CA ASN A 121 -17.29 15.85 30.21
C ASN A 121 -17.97 15.11 31.38
N ASP A 122 -17.48 13.93 31.74
CA ASP A 122 -18.00 13.15 32.87
C ASP A 122 -17.76 13.87 34.20
N LYS A 123 -16.56 14.44 34.39
CA LYS A 123 -16.26 15.28 35.55
C LYS A 123 -17.18 16.50 35.62
N TYR A 124 -17.42 17.17 34.49
CA TYR A 124 -18.32 18.32 34.41
C TYR A 124 -19.76 17.91 34.76
N LYS A 125 -20.30 16.85 34.16
CA LYS A 125 -21.64 16.34 34.45
C LYS A 125 -21.81 15.98 35.93
N ALA A 126 -20.85 15.27 36.51
CA ALA A 126 -20.89 14.91 37.93
C ALA A 126 -20.83 16.15 38.85
N LEU A 127 -20.02 17.15 38.49
CA LEU A 127 -19.93 18.40 39.25
C LEU A 127 -21.21 19.23 39.13
N LYS A 128 -21.78 19.30 37.93
CA LYS A 128 -23.03 20.02 37.64
C LYS A 128 -24.19 19.43 38.44
N LEU A 129 -24.35 18.11 38.42
CA LEU A 129 -25.37 17.41 39.21
C LEU A 129 -25.25 17.70 40.72
N LYS A 130 -24.01 17.63 41.26
CA LYS A 130 -23.76 17.95 42.68
C LYS A 130 -24.08 19.39 43.03
N PHE A 131 -23.86 20.32 42.09
CA PHE A 131 -24.19 21.72 42.30
C PHE A 131 -25.68 21.97 42.24
N GLU A 132 -26.39 21.41 41.24
CA GLU A 132 -27.85 21.47 41.12
C GLU A 132 -28.52 20.96 42.40
N GLN A 133 -28.08 19.80 42.92
CA GLN A 133 -28.54 19.23 44.19
C GLN A 133 -28.21 20.10 45.42
N ALA A 134 -27.06 20.81 45.42
CA ALA A 134 -26.65 21.67 46.52
C ALA A 134 -27.38 23.03 46.51
N THR A 135 -27.75 23.54 45.33
CA THR A 135 -28.51 24.78 45.18
C THR A 135 -29.96 24.67 45.64
N GLU A 136 -30.54 23.46 45.62
CA GLU A 136 -31.86 23.17 46.24
C GLU A 136 -31.83 23.29 47.78
N GLY A 137 -30.64 23.22 48.41
CA GLY A 137 -30.45 23.23 49.88
C GLY A 137 -29.92 24.53 50.50
N SER A 138 -29.87 25.64 49.75
CA SER A 138 -29.47 26.99 50.25
C SER A 138 -28.05 27.11 50.84
N LYS A 139 -27.00 27.11 50.00
CA LYS A 139 -25.69 27.78 50.25
C LYS A 139 -24.82 27.88 48.97
N PRO A 140 -24.88 28.97 48.17
CA PRO A 140 -24.18 29.04 46.88
C PRO A 140 -23.13 30.17 46.85
N VAL A 141 -21.85 29.86 47.10
CA VAL A 141 -20.77 30.85 46.81
C VAL A 141 -19.47 30.17 46.29
N LYS A 142 -19.13 28.98 46.78
CA LYS A 142 -17.89 28.26 46.36
C LYS A 142 -18.06 27.30 45.16
N GLY A 143 -19.30 26.99 44.76
CA GLY A 143 -19.57 26.05 43.66
C GLY A 143 -19.47 26.67 42.26
N ASP A 144 -19.84 27.94 42.11
CA ASP A 144 -19.83 28.66 40.83
C ASP A 144 -18.44 28.76 40.20
N ILE A 145 -17.41 29.04 41.00
CA ILE A 145 -16.02 29.13 40.51
C ILE A 145 -15.55 27.76 40.00
N LYS A 146 -15.90 26.68 40.70
CA LYS A 146 -15.52 25.31 40.31
C LYS A 146 -16.22 24.84 39.04
N ILE A 147 -17.49 25.20 38.86
CA ILE A 147 -18.23 24.91 37.63
C ILE A 147 -17.67 25.71 36.45
N LYS A 148 -17.49 27.02 36.59
CA LYS A 148 -16.94 27.85 35.51
C LYS A 148 -15.56 27.36 35.05
N GLU A 149 -14.72 26.91 35.99
CA GLU A 149 -13.43 26.32 35.66
C GLU A 149 -13.53 24.93 35.02
N ALA A 150 -14.53 24.12 35.39
CA ALA A 150 -14.81 22.85 34.70
C ALA A 150 -15.35 23.09 33.28
N GLU A 151 -16.20 24.10 33.07
CA GLU A 151 -16.71 24.52 31.75
C GLU A 151 -15.58 25.01 30.86
N ARG A 152 -14.66 25.83 31.39
CA ARG A 152 -13.48 26.28 30.67
C ARG A 152 -12.62 25.12 30.19
N ARG A 153 -12.33 24.16 31.08
CA ARG A 153 -11.55 22.95 30.74
C ARG A 153 -12.28 22.09 29.71
N LEU A 154 -13.59 21.87 29.87
CA LEU A 154 -14.41 21.13 28.91
C LEU A 154 -14.39 21.79 27.53
N LYS A 155 -14.52 23.12 27.49
CA LYS A 155 -14.46 23.89 26.24
C LYS A 155 -13.10 23.71 25.54
N GLN A 156 -12.00 23.81 26.29
CA GLN A 156 -10.65 23.63 25.75
C GLN A 156 -10.42 22.23 25.16
N VAL A 157 -10.80 21.17 25.89
CA VAL A 157 -10.64 19.80 25.37
C VAL A 157 -11.59 19.50 24.21
N LYS A 158 -12.80 20.08 24.22
CA LYS A 158 -13.76 19.98 23.10
C LYS A 158 -13.21 20.65 21.84
N GLU A 159 -12.64 21.85 21.96
CA GLU A 159 -12.01 22.58 20.87
C GLU A 159 -10.78 21.84 20.33
N ALA A 160 -9.92 21.31 21.20
CA ALA A 160 -8.77 20.51 20.81
C ALA A 160 -9.19 19.25 20.04
N TYR A 161 -10.20 18.52 20.55
CA TYR A 161 -10.77 17.36 19.88
C TYR A 161 -11.37 17.72 18.51
N HIS A 162 -12.20 18.76 18.42
CA HIS A 162 -12.81 19.17 17.15
C HIS A 162 -11.77 19.66 16.13
N LYS A 163 -10.76 20.40 16.57
CA LYS A 163 -9.67 20.87 15.71
C LYS A 163 -8.90 19.70 15.13
N GLU A 164 -8.60 18.69 15.94
CA GLU A 164 -7.93 17.49 15.44
C GLU A 164 -8.86 16.68 14.53
N LEU A 165 -10.13 16.51 14.90
CA LEU A 165 -11.12 15.81 14.09
C LEU A 165 -11.23 16.43 12.68
N LYS A 166 -11.29 17.76 12.59
CA LYS A 166 -11.32 18.48 11.31
C LYS A 166 -10.07 18.20 10.48
N LYS A 167 -8.87 18.30 11.07
CA LYS A 167 -7.62 17.97 10.39
C LYS A 167 -7.58 16.52 9.91
N SER A 168 -8.09 15.61 10.71
CA SER A 168 -8.21 14.19 10.36
C SER A 168 -9.11 14.01 9.14
N TYR A 169 -10.27 14.68 9.11
CA TYR A 169 -11.16 14.63 7.94
C TYR A 169 -10.50 15.20 6.68
N GLU A 170 -9.82 16.34 6.76
CA GLU A 170 -9.08 16.92 5.63
C GLU A 170 -8.00 15.95 5.10
N MET A 171 -7.34 15.22 6.01
CA MET A 171 -6.36 14.21 5.62
C MET A 171 -7.00 12.98 4.98
N LEU A 172 -8.20 12.60 5.42
CA LEU A 172 -8.97 11.47 4.89
C LEU A 172 -9.71 11.81 3.60
N ASP A 173 -10.04 13.07 3.33
CA ASP A 173 -10.69 13.49 2.08
C ASP A 173 -9.76 13.27 0.88
N ASN A 174 -8.45 13.46 1.12
CA ASN A 174 -7.39 13.11 0.17
C ASN A 174 -7.24 11.60 -0.07
N PHE A 175 -7.96 10.75 0.66
CA PHE A 175 -7.86 9.30 0.53
C PHE A 175 -8.43 8.75 -0.77
N SER A 176 -9.47 9.39 -1.29
CA SER A 176 -10.08 9.05 -2.58
C SER A 176 -9.06 9.12 -3.73
N ASN A 177 -8.13 10.09 -3.68
CA ASN A 177 -7.04 10.19 -4.64
C ASN A 177 -6.09 8.98 -4.54
N TYR A 178 -5.86 8.46 -3.34
CA TYR A 178 -4.99 7.29 -3.15
C TYR A 178 -5.64 6.00 -3.64
N GLU A 179 -6.94 5.82 -3.41
CA GLU A 179 -7.66 4.69 -4.00
C GLU A 179 -7.51 4.70 -5.52
N ASN A 180 -7.60 5.86 -6.15
CA ASN A 180 -7.37 6.01 -7.58
C ASN A 180 -5.93 5.67 -8.00
N GLU A 181 -4.91 6.13 -7.25
CA GLU A 181 -3.50 5.82 -7.54
C GLU A 181 -3.21 4.30 -7.46
N VAL A 182 -3.75 3.63 -6.45
CA VAL A 182 -3.62 2.17 -6.29
C VAL A 182 -4.33 1.45 -7.44
N MET A 183 -5.56 1.87 -7.78
CA MET A 183 -6.31 1.28 -8.89
C MET A 183 -5.58 1.48 -10.22
N GLU A 184 -4.94 2.63 -10.42
CA GLU A 184 -4.14 2.90 -11.60
C GLU A 184 -2.88 2.02 -11.64
N ALA A 185 -2.20 1.82 -10.51
CA ALA A 185 -1.07 0.87 -10.42
C ALA A 185 -1.50 -0.56 -10.78
N LEU A 186 -2.67 -1.01 -10.33
CA LEU A 186 -3.23 -2.33 -10.69
C LEU A 186 -3.59 -2.42 -12.17
N ARG A 187 -4.15 -1.36 -12.76
CA ARG A 187 -4.41 -1.31 -14.21
C ARG A 187 -3.12 -1.42 -15.02
N MET A 188 -2.07 -0.73 -14.58
CA MET A 188 -0.75 -0.80 -15.23
C MET A 188 -0.16 -2.22 -15.13
N LEU A 189 -0.31 -2.90 -13.99
CA LEU A 189 0.09 -4.31 -13.83
C LEU A 189 -0.60 -5.20 -14.89
N ILE A 190 -1.92 -5.09 -15.01
CA ILE A 190 -2.71 -5.88 -15.98
C ILE A 190 -2.27 -5.56 -17.41
N LYS A 191 -2.18 -4.27 -17.74
CA LYS A 191 -1.77 -3.80 -19.07
C LYS A 191 -0.42 -4.37 -19.49
N TYR A 192 0.60 -4.26 -18.64
CA TYR A 192 1.93 -4.77 -18.96
C TYR A 192 1.98 -6.29 -19.03
N ARG A 193 1.16 -6.98 -18.24
CA ARG A 193 1.06 -8.44 -18.34
C ARG A 193 0.43 -8.88 -19.66
N LEU A 194 -0.60 -8.17 -20.13
CA LEU A 194 -1.22 -8.41 -21.43
C LEU A 194 -0.23 -8.16 -22.57
N GLU A 195 0.46 -7.02 -22.54
CA GLU A 195 1.49 -6.67 -23.54
C GLU A 195 2.60 -7.73 -23.62
N PHE A 196 3.07 -8.21 -22.47
CA PHE A 196 4.03 -9.32 -22.42
C PHE A 196 3.49 -10.58 -23.10
N HIS A 197 2.26 -10.98 -22.79
CA HIS A 197 1.65 -12.18 -23.39
C HIS A 197 1.40 -12.04 -24.89
N GLU A 198 0.99 -10.85 -25.35
CA GLU A 198 0.84 -10.57 -26.78
C GLU A 198 2.17 -10.65 -27.53
N ASN A 199 3.24 -10.09 -26.96
CA ASN A 199 4.57 -10.18 -27.56
C ASN A 199 5.10 -11.61 -27.53
N ALA A 200 4.90 -12.35 -26.44
CA ALA A 200 5.24 -13.77 -26.37
C ALA A 200 4.53 -14.57 -27.47
N LEU A 201 3.23 -14.33 -27.68
CA LEU A 201 2.47 -14.99 -28.75
C LEU A 201 3.01 -14.65 -30.14
N LYS A 202 3.44 -13.41 -30.39
CA LYS A 202 4.05 -13.03 -31.67
C LYS A 202 5.34 -13.80 -31.92
N ILE A 203 6.22 -13.89 -30.91
CA ILE A 203 7.47 -14.66 -30.98
C ILE A 203 7.18 -16.13 -31.33
N PHE A 204 6.20 -16.75 -30.65
CA PHE A 204 5.85 -18.15 -30.90
C PHE A 204 5.15 -18.40 -32.25
N LYS A 205 4.58 -17.36 -32.87
CA LYS A 205 3.87 -17.44 -34.15
C LYS A 205 4.71 -17.06 -35.37
N GLN A 206 5.95 -16.58 -35.21
CA GLN A 206 6.86 -16.23 -36.32
C GLN A 206 7.37 -17.46 -37.12
N GLN A 207 6.55 -18.49 -37.27
CA GLN A 207 6.87 -19.70 -38.05
C GLN A 207 6.87 -19.46 -39.55
#